data_AF-A0A4S1XJK6-F1
#
_entry.id   AF-A0A4S1XJK6-F1
#
_cell.length_a   1.000
_cell.length_b   1.000
_cell.length_c   1.000
_cell.angle_alpha   90.00
_cell.angle_beta   90.00
_cell.angle_gamma   90.00
#
_symmetry.space_group_name_H-M   'P 1'
#
loop_
_entity.id
_entity.type
_entity.pdbx_description
1 polymer ?
#
loop_
_entity_poly.entity_id
_entity_poly.type
_entity_poly.pdbx_seq_one_letter_code
_entity_poly.pdbx_strand_id
1 'polypeptide(L)'
;MAALIAAASAIFAWLTVRSARIQFERTETREGRASIAGNYLALETASSEIFKYMAENHDRIGKLRGTVPDKVLGASKNAEALGVLLQLYYQSLNLFEVCARFRRDDLVKPEVFASWIAWMVEILEDSYFRRHWGALIRSNYTRDVRDIFDIGVDIFSRPLEEQLRNRAFYEAVGEIMGNCPVIANWLSDTKKATKWTDLTSHRKYLSNGTMQPASPVQLPISPAA
;
A
#
# COMPACT_ATOMS: atom_id res chain seq x y z
N MET A 1 38.49 6.96 55.78
CA MET A 1 38.97 6.93 54.38
C MET A 1 38.30 5.81 53.57
N ALA A 2 38.32 4.55 54.03
CA ALA A 2 37.68 3.42 53.35
C ALA A 2 36.18 3.60 53.04
N ALA A 3 35.40 4.16 53.99
CA ALA A 3 33.96 4.39 53.79
C ALA A 3 33.65 5.42 52.68
N LEU A 4 34.50 6.45 52.50
CA LEU A 4 34.35 7.44 51.43
C LEU A 4 34.66 6.84 50.06
N ILE A 5 35.68 5.99 49.99
CA ILE A 5 36.04 5.27 48.77
C ILE A 5 34.90 4.31 48.37
N ALA A 6 34.36 3.55 49.33
CA ALA A 6 33.24 2.65 49.08
C ALA A 6 31.97 3.40 48.61
N ALA A 7 31.65 4.54 49.21
CA ALA A 7 30.53 5.38 48.80
C ALA A 7 30.71 5.95 47.38
N ALA A 8 31.92 6.42 47.06
CA ALA A 8 32.24 6.92 45.72
C ALA A 8 32.14 5.83 44.65
N SER A 9 32.63 4.62 44.94
CA SER A 9 32.51 3.46 44.05
C SER A 9 31.05 3.04 43.83
N ALA A 10 30.22 3.07 44.88
CA ALA A 10 28.79 2.75 44.76
C ALA A 10 28.04 3.77 43.89
N ILE A 11 28.33 5.07 44.05
CA ILE A 11 27.77 6.14 43.21
C ILE A 11 28.20 5.97 41.75
N PHE A 12 29.48 5.69 41.51
CA PHE A 12 29.99 5.47 40.16
C PHE A 12 29.34 4.24 39.50
N ALA A 13 29.22 3.12 40.21
CA ALA A 13 28.54 1.91 39.72
C ALA A 13 27.05 2.17 39.41
N TRP A 14 26.36 2.95 40.25
CA TRP A 14 24.98 3.33 39.99
C TRP A 14 24.84 4.20 38.73
N LEU A 15 25.74 5.17 38.55
CA LEU A 15 25.75 6.05 37.37
C LEU A 15 26.04 5.26 36.07
N THR A 16 26.95 4.28 36.11
CA THR A 16 27.26 3.44 34.94
C THR A 16 26.11 2.49 34.59
N VAL A 17 25.45 1.88 35.57
CA VAL A 17 24.25 1.06 35.31
C VAL A 17 23.11 1.90 34.75
N ARG A 18 22.90 3.11 35.29
CA ARG A 18 21.87 4.04 34.81
C ARG A 18 22.15 4.50 33.38
N SER A 19 23.39 4.85 33.06
CA SER A 19 23.76 5.27 31.70
C SER A 19 23.67 4.11 30.71
N ALA A 20 24.07 2.89 31.10
CA ALA A 20 23.92 1.69 30.29
C ALA A 20 22.44 1.40 29.97
N ARG A 21 21.54 1.53 30.95
CA ARG A 21 20.09 1.36 30.75
C ARG A 21 19.53 2.39 29.77
N ILE A 22 19.89 3.66 29.91
CA ILE A 22 19.46 4.73 28.99
C ILE A 22 19.99 4.48 27.57
N GLN A 23 21.24 4.01 27.43
CA GLN A 23 21.82 3.67 26.13
C GLN A 23 21.14 2.45 25.50
N PHE A 24 20.77 1.46 26.30
CA PHE A 24 20.02 0.28 25.83
C PHE A 24 18.65 0.70 25.28
N GLU A 25 17.85 1.45 26.05
CA GLU A 25 16.53 1.94 25.63
C GLU A 25 16.61 2.81 24.36
N ARG A 26 17.66 3.65 24.25
CA ARG A 26 17.91 4.46 23.04
C ARG A 26 18.30 3.62 21.83
N THR A 27 19.13 2.59 22.03
CA THR A 27 19.56 1.68 20.97
C THR A 27 18.38 0.88 20.45
N GLU A 28 17.57 0.30 21.33
CA GLU A 28 16.36 -0.45 20.98
C GLU A 28 15.36 0.43 20.21
N THR A 29 15.15 1.67 20.67
CA THR A 29 14.30 2.64 19.94
C THR A 29 14.87 2.98 18.56
N ARG A 30 16.19 3.13 18.44
CA ARG A 30 16.87 3.44 17.18
C ARG A 30 16.82 2.26 16.21
N GLU A 31 17.06 1.06 16.70
CA GLU A 31 16.97 -0.19 15.93
C GLU A 31 15.54 -0.43 15.45
N GLY A 32 14.54 -0.22 16.30
CA GLY A 32 13.13 -0.30 15.91
C GLY A 32 12.78 0.71 14.81
N ARG A 33 13.20 1.98 14.94
CA ARG A 33 13.00 2.99 13.89
C ARG A 33 13.73 2.67 12.59
N ALA A 34 14.96 2.18 12.68
CA ALA A 34 15.76 1.79 11.52
C ALA A 34 15.14 0.59 10.80
N SER A 35 14.63 -0.40 11.55
CA SER A 35 13.92 -1.55 11.00
C SER A 35 12.64 -1.12 10.27
N ILE A 36 11.83 -0.27 10.89
CA ILE A 36 10.62 0.29 10.26
C ILE A 36 10.98 1.03 8.97
N ALA A 37 11.93 1.97 9.01
CA ALA A 37 12.36 2.73 7.83
C ALA A 37 12.88 1.82 6.71
N GLY A 38 13.64 0.78 7.05
CA GLY A 38 14.11 -0.23 6.10
C GLY A 38 12.97 -1.00 5.44
N ASN A 39 11.95 -1.38 6.22
CA ASN A 39 10.76 -2.07 5.71
C ASN A 39 9.97 -1.18 4.73
N TYR A 40 9.73 0.09 5.06
CA TYR A 40 9.05 1.03 4.17
C TYR A 40 9.84 1.23 2.87
N LEU A 41 11.15 1.45 2.95
CA LEU A 41 12.00 1.63 1.78
C LEU A 41 11.98 0.40 0.86
N ALA A 42 12.00 -0.81 1.44
CA ALA A 42 11.91 -2.05 0.69
C ALA A 42 10.56 -2.18 -0.05
N LEU A 43 9.46 -1.84 0.62
CA LEU A 43 8.13 -1.83 0.02
C LEU A 43 8.02 -0.77 -1.10
N GLU A 44 8.55 0.44 -0.89
CA GLU A 44 8.56 1.50 -1.89
C GLU A 44 9.36 1.09 -3.13
N THR A 45 10.55 0.51 -2.94
CA THR A 45 11.39 0.04 -4.03
C THR A 45 10.69 -1.07 -4.82
N ALA A 46 10.15 -2.07 -4.12
CA ALA A 46 9.42 -3.18 -4.76
C ALA A 46 8.17 -2.69 -5.50
N SER A 47 7.42 -1.73 -4.93
CA SER A 47 6.26 -1.15 -5.58
C SER A 47 6.64 -0.38 -6.86
N SER A 48 7.77 0.31 -6.85
CA SER A 48 8.29 1.05 -8.01
C SER A 48 8.64 0.12 -9.17
N GLU A 49 9.24 -1.03 -8.87
CA GLU A 49 9.52 -2.05 -9.89
C GLU A 49 8.24 -2.64 -10.51
N ILE A 50 7.19 -2.86 -9.71
CA ILE A 50 5.89 -3.31 -10.22
C ILE A 50 5.26 -2.25 -11.13
N PHE A 51 5.33 -0.97 -10.73
CA PHE A 51 4.84 0.12 -11.58
C PHE A 51 5.60 0.22 -12.89
N LYS A 52 6.92 0.10 -12.85
CA LYS A 52 7.75 0.07 -14.05
C LYS A 52 7.39 -1.11 -14.94
N TYR A 53 7.24 -2.32 -14.38
CA TYR A 53 6.81 -3.50 -15.11
C TYR A 53 5.45 -3.30 -15.77
N MET A 54 4.49 -2.70 -15.05
CA MET A 54 3.17 -2.37 -15.57
C MET A 54 3.23 -1.37 -16.74
N ALA A 55 4.07 -0.33 -16.62
CA ALA A 55 4.25 0.67 -17.65
C ALA A 55 4.90 0.10 -18.91
N GLU A 56 5.97 -0.70 -18.75
CA GLU A 56 6.69 -1.34 -19.87
C GLU A 56 5.81 -2.34 -20.63
N ASN A 57 4.82 -2.93 -19.96
CA ASN A 57 3.94 -3.94 -20.53
C ASN A 57 2.51 -3.45 -20.79
N HIS A 58 2.26 -2.14 -20.71
CA HIS A 58 0.92 -1.56 -20.77
C HIS A 58 0.08 -2.08 -21.95
N ASP A 59 0.62 -2.06 -23.16
CA ASP A 59 -0.08 -2.50 -24.38
C ASP A 59 -0.44 -3.99 -24.37
N ARG A 60 0.35 -4.81 -23.67
CA ARG A 60 0.15 -6.26 -23.57
C ARG A 60 -0.96 -6.56 -22.58
N ILE A 61 -0.93 -5.92 -21.40
CA ILE A 61 -1.86 -6.21 -20.31
C ILE A 61 -3.18 -5.44 -20.41
N GLY A 62 -3.18 -4.23 -20.98
CA GLY A 62 -4.33 -3.31 -20.91
C GLY A 62 -5.62 -3.90 -21.49
N LYS A 63 -5.51 -4.61 -22.63
CA LYS A 63 -6.65 -5.31 -23.27
C LYS A 63 -7.17 -6.55 -22.52
N LEU A 64 -6.45 -6.98 -21.48
CA LEU A 64 -6.74 -8.18 -20.70
C LEU A 64 -7.24 -7.87 -19.27
N ARG A 65 -7.21 -6.60 -18.86
CA ARG A 65 -7.73 -6.14 -17.56
C ARG A 65 -9.27 -6.09 -17.55
N GLY A 66 -9.85 -6.24 -16.36
CA GLY A 66 -11.28 -6.16 -16.11
C GLY A 66 -12.08 -7.39 -16.54
N THR A 67 -13.33 -7.15 -16.97
CA THR A 67 -14.23 -8.22 -17.41
C THR A 67 -14.02 -8.49 -18.90
N VAL A 68 -13.29 -9.56 -19.20
CA VAL A 68 -12.88 -9.93 -20.55
C VAL A 68 -13.56 -11.24 -20.97
N PRO A 69 -14.09 -11.36 -22.21
CA PRO A 69 -14.71 -12.60 -22.69
C PRO A 69 -13.71 -13.77 -22.76
N ASP A 70 -14.18 -14.98 -22.45
CA ASP A 70 -13.33 -16.19 -22.43
C ASP A 70 -12.65 -16.49 -23.77
N LYS A 71 -13.32 -16.17 -24.89
CA LYS A 71 -12.72 -16.29 -26.23
C LYS A 71 -11.44 -15.46 -26.40
N VAL A 72 -11.34 -14.33 -25.69
CA VAL A 72 -10.17 -13.44 -25.75
C VAL A 72 -9.06 -14.02 -24.86
N LEU A 73 -9.40 -14.54 -23.69
CA LEU A 73 -8.46 -15.18 -22.76
C LEU A 73 -7.93 -16.53 -23.31
N GLY A 74 -8.73 -17.27 -24.07
CA GLY A 74 -8.32 -18.53 -24.69
C GLY A 74 -7.60 -18.39 -26.03
N ALA A 75 -7.48 -17.18 -26.58
CA ALA A 75 -6.86 -16.98 -27.87
C ALA A 75 -5.33 -17.15 -27.78
N SER A 76 -4.76 -18.10 -28.54
CA SER A 76 -3.31 -18.37 -28.55
C SER A 76 -2.44 -17.12 -28.75
N LYS A 77 -2.89 -16.17 -29.57
CA LYS A 77 -2.21 -14.87 -29.79
C LYS A 77 -2.06 -14.00 -28.53
N ASN A 78 -2.80 -14.30 -27.47
CA ASN A 78 -2.74 -13.60 -26.19
C ASN A 78 -1.95 -14.38 -25.13
N ALA A 79 -1.42 -15.58 -25.43
CA ALA A 79 -0.72 -16.42 -24.45
C ALA A 79 0.46 -15.71 -23.76
N GLU A 80 1.30 -15.01 -24.54
CA GLU A 80 2.41 -14.22 -23.97
C GLU A 80 1.89 -13.10 -23.04
N ALA A 81 0.88 -12.36 -23.48
CA ALA A 81 0.29 -11.27 -22.71
C ALA A 81 -0.39 -11.76 -21.42
N LEU A 82 -0.97 -12.97 -21.43
CA LEU A 82 -1.51 -13.62 -20.23
C LEU A 82 -0.41 -14.07 -19.28
N GLY A 83 0.73 -14.53 -19.80
CA GLY A 83 1.92 -14.81 -18.99
C GLY A 83 2.45 -13.55 -18.30
N VAL A 84 2.52 -12.43 -19.02
CA VAL A 84 2.89 -11.12 -18.47
C VAL A 84 1.89 -10.65 -17.41
N LEU A 85 0.59 -10.78 -17.66
CA LEU A 85 -0.45 -10.42 -16.70
C LEU A 85 -0.39 -11.30 -15.43
N LEU A 86 -0.18 -12.61 -15.60
CA LEU A 86 -0.02 -13.53 -14.47
C LEU A 86 1.22 -13.19 -13.63
N GLN A 87 2.32 -12.81 -14.29
CA GLN A 87 3.53 -12.36 -13.60
C GLN A 87 3.28 -11.07 -12.80
N LEU A 88 2.51 -10.12 -13.35
CA LEU A 88 2.09 -8.92 -12.62
C LEU A 88 1.30 -9.27 -11.35
N TYR A 89 0.37 -10.24 -11.43
CA TYR A 89 -0.36 -10.72 -10.25
C TYR A 89 0.60 -11.30 -9.22
N TYR A 90 1.50 -12.19 -9.61
CA TYR A 90 2.45 -12.78 -8.66
C TYR A 90 3.31 -11.72 -7.96
N GLN A 91 3.84 -10.74 -8.70
CA GLN A 91 4.62 -9.66 -8.09
C GLN A 91 3.76 -8.82 -7.13
N SER A 92 2.55 -8.46 -7.53
CA SER A 92 1.63 -7.66 -6.71
C SER A 92 1.22 -8.37 -5.43
N LEU A 93 0.88 -9.65 -5.53
CA LEU A 93 0.47 -10.45 -4.38
C LEU A 93 1.66 -10.80 -3.46
N ASN A 94 2.86 -11.01 -4.00
CA ASN A 94 4.06 -11.22 -3.18
C ASN A 94 4.38 -9.98 -2.35
N LEU A 95 4.28 -8.79 -2.95
CA LEU A 95 4.44 -7.53 -2.23
C LEU A 95 3.35 -7.35 -1.17
N PHE A 96 2.10 -7.63 -1.55
CA PHE A 96 0.97 -7.56 -0.61
C PHE A 96 1.09 -8.55 0.55
N GLU A 97 1.65 -9.74 0.33
CA GLU A 97 1.91 -10.71 1.41
C GLU A 97 2.89 -10.15 2.44
N VAL A 98 3.97 -9.50 2.00
CA VAL A 98 4.91 -8.84 2.90
C VAL A 98 4.21 -7.73 3.67
N CYS A 99 3.40 -6.90 2.99
CA CYS A 99 2.60 -5.84 3.63
C CYS A 99 1.63 -6.42 4.67
N ALA A 100 0.94 -7.51 4.35
CA ALA A 100 -0.03 -8.16 5.24
C ALA A 100 0.66 -8.71 6.50
N ARG A 101 1.85 -9.31 6.34
CA ARG A 101 2.65 -9.75 7.49
C ARG A 101 3.11 -8.58 8.36
N PHE A 102 3.65 -7.52 7.76
CA PHE A 102 4.03 -6.33 8.53
C PHE A 102 2.85 -5.67 9.24
N ARG A 103 1.66 -5.70 8.63
CA ARG A 103 0.45 -5.24 9.30
C ARG A 103 0.10 -6.13 10.49
N ARG A 104 0.18 -7.46 10.34
CA ARG A 104 -0.08 -8.44 11.41
C ARG A 104 0.88 -8.27 12.59
N ASP A 105 2.13 -7.93 12.30
CA ASP A 105 3.18 -7.68 13.28
C ASP A 105 3.19 -6.23 13.83
N ASP A 106 2.17 -5.43 13.50
CA ASP A 106 2.00 -4.03 13.91
C ASP A 106 3.15 -3.09 13.51
N LEU A 107 3.91 -3.45 12.46
CA LEU A 107 5.01 -2.66 11.90
C LEU A 107 4.53 -1.59 10.90
N VAL A 108 3.33 -1.79 10.34
CA VAL A 108 2.69 -0.88 9.39
C VAL A 108 1.37 -0.40 9.95
N LYS A 109 1.15 0.93 9.90
CA LYS A 109 -0.08 1.56 10.39
C LYS A 109 -1.29 1.10 9.56
N PRO A 110 -2.48 0.98 10.16
CA PRO A 110 -3.69 0.56 9.46
C PRO A 110 -4.03 1.40 8.22
N GLU A 111 -3.81 2.71 8.26
CA GLU A 111 -4.10 3.63 7.15
C GLU A 111 -3.17 3.40 5.97
N VAL A 112 -1.90 3.09 6.26
CA VAL A 112 -0.95 2.71 5.22
C VAL A 112 -1.41 1.39 4.63
N PHE A 113 -1.66 0.35 5.43
CA PHE A 113 -2.12 -0.93 4.87
C PHE A 113 -3.41 -0.79 4.04
N ALA A 114 -4.37 0.02 4.48
CA ALA A 114 -5.63 0.26 3.79
C ALA A 114 -5.45 0.94 2.41
N SER A 115 -4.43 1.80 2.25
CA SER A 115 -4.14 2.40 0.93
C SER A 115 -3.65 1.36 -0.09
N TRP A 116 -3.04 0.26 0.35
CA TRP A 116 -2.59 -0.83 -0.52
C TRP A 116 -3.72 -1.78 -0.93
N ILE A 117 -4.78 -1.88 -0.12
CA ILE A 117 -5.97 -2.69 -0.45
C ILE A 117 -6.61 -2.21 -1.76
N ALA A 118 -6.50 -0.92 -2.10
CA ALA A 118 -7.01 -0.38 -3.35
C ALA A 118 -6.43 -1.08 -4.59
N TRP A 119 -5.16 -1.50 -4.54
CA TRP A 119 -4.56 -2.24 -5.65
C TRP A 119 -5.10 -3.66 -5.75
N MET A 120 -5.45 -4.26 -4.61
CA MET A 120 -6.06 -5.59 -4.57
C MET A 120 -7.49 -5.55 -5.12
N VAL A 121 -8.20 -4.44 -4.92
CA VAL A 121 -9.48 -4.16 -5.62
C VAL A 121 -9.27 -4.20 -7.13
N GLU A 122 -8.27 -3.49 -7.67
CA GLU A 122 -8.00 -3.48 -9.12
C GLU A 122 -7.65 -4.87 -9.69
N ILE A 123 -6.96 -5.71 -8.92
CA ILE A 123 -6.68 -7.11 -9.31
C ILE A 123 -7.96 -7.94 -9.26
N LEU A 124 -8.78 -7.75 -8.22
CA LEU A 124 -10.05 -8.45 -8.07
C LEU A 124 -11.08 -8.05 -9.14
N GLU A 125 -10.94 -6.90 -9.80
CA GLU A 125 -11.76 -6.53 -10.97
C GLU A 125 -11.45 -7.38 -12.20
N ASP A 126 -10.25 -7.93 -12.29
CA ASP A 126 -9.86 -8.77 -13.41
C ASP A 126 -10.54 -10.15 -13.34
N SER A 127 -11.39 -10.41 -14.32
CA SER A 127 -12.07 -11.70 -14.45
C SER A 127 -11.10 -12.87 -14.65
N TYR A 128 -9.94 -12.63 -15.27
CA TYR A 128 -8.89 -13.64 -15.42
C TYR A 128 -8.29 -14.04 -14.07
N PHE A 129 -7.97 -13.07 -13.20
CA PHE A 129 -7.50 -13.33 -11.84
C PHE A 129 -8.50 -14.17 -11.06
N ARG A 130 -9.78 -13.74 -10.99
CA ARG A 130 -10.80 -14.43 -10.20
C ARG A 130 -10.99 -15.90 -10.60
N ARG A 131 -10.95 -16.20 -11.91
CA ARG A 131 -11.06 -17.59 -12.42
C ARG A 131 -9.87 -18.46 -12.04
N HIS A 132 -8.67 -17.88 -12.00
CA HIS A 132 -7.44 -18.63 -11.77
C HIS A 132 -6.98 -18.59 -10.31
N TRP A 133 -7.59 -17.76 -9.47
CA TRP A 133 -7.28 -17.65 -8.06
C TRP A 133 -7.25 -19.03 -7.39
N GLY A 134 -8.37 -19.74 -7.35
CA GLY A 134 -8.46 -21.03 -6.64
C GLY A 134 -7.59 -22.14 -7.22
N ALA A 135 -7.45 -22.21 -8.54
CA ALA A 135 -6.82 -23.33 -9.24
C ALA A 135 -5.30 -23.18 -9.45
N LEU A 136 -4.81 -21.95 -9.62
CA LEU A 136 -3.44 -21.69 -10.05
C LEU A 136 -2.66 -20.82 -9.06
N ILE A 137 -3.30 -19.79 -8.51
CA ILE A 137 -2.59 -18.71 -7.79
C ILE A 137 -2.58 -18.97 -6.27
N ARG A 138 -3.72 -19.39 -5.70
CA ARG A 138 -4.01 -19.42 -4.26
C ARG A 138 -3.03 -20.23 -3.42
N SER A 139 -2.53 -21.36 -3.92
CA SER A 139 -1.66 -22.26 -3.15
C SER A 139 -0.28 -21.70 -2.82
N ASN A 140 0.14 -20.63 -3.49
CA ASN A 140 1.46 -20.02 -3.30
C ASN A 140 1.52 -19.07 -2.09
N TYR A 141 0.38 -18.79 -1.45
CA TYR A 141 0.27 -17.71 -0.48
C TYR A 141 -0.05 -18.17 0.94
N THR A 142 0.33 -17.34 1.90
CA THR A 142 0.02 -17.47 3.33
C THR A 142 -1.49 -17.48 3.59
N ARG A 143 -1.88 -17.89 4.81
CA ARG A 143 -3.30 -17.94 5.18
C ARG A 143 -3.98 -16.58 5.09
N ASP A 144 -3.33 -15.51 5.56
CA ASP A 144 -3.90 -14.16 5.54
C ASP A 144 -4.26 -13.70 4.12
N VAL A 145 -3.31 -13.83 3.18
CA VAL A 145 -3.54 -13.49 1.77
C VAL A 145 -4.59 -14.40 1.17
N ARG A 146 -4.58 -15.70 1.51
CA ARG A 146 -5.60 -16.63 1.03
C ARG A 146 -7.01 -16.24 1.47
N ASP A 147 -7.20 -15.99 2.76
CA ASP A 147 -8.48 -15.62 3.34
C ASP A 147 -8.99 -14.29 2.74
N ILE A 148 -8.11 -13.31 2.53
CA ILE A 148 -8.43 -12.02 1.88
C ILE A 148 -8.92 -12.22 0.44
N PHE A 149 -8.21 -12.98 -0.37
CA PHE A 149 -8.58 -13.14 -1.78
C PHE A 149 -9.69 -14.17 -1.99
N ASP A 150 -9.87 -15.14 -1.10
CA ASP A 150 -11.04 -16.04 -1.11
C ASP A 150 -12.33 -15.23 -0.93
N ILE A 151 -12.38 -14.34 0.07
CA ILE A 151 -13.55 -13.47 0.28
C ILE A 151 -13.66 -12.42 -0.84
N GLY A 152 -12.53 -11.88 -1.30
CA GLY A 152 -12.51 -10.93 -2.41
C GLY A 152 -13.09 -11.51 -3.70
N VAL A 153 -12.71 -12.73 -4.07
CA VAL A 153 -13.26 -13.41 -5.26
C VAL A 153 -14.76 -13.66 -5.12
N ASP A 154 -15.25 -14.05 -3.95
CA ASP A 154 -16.69 -14.21 -3.70
C ASP A 154 -17.43 -12.86 -3.84
N ILE A 155 -16.95 -11.80 -3.17
CA ILE A 155 -17.54 -10.46 -3.23
C ILE A 155 -17.59 -9.94 -4.67
N PHE A 156 -16.50 -10.07 -5.43
CA PHE A 156 -16.40 -9.56 -6.81
C PHE A 156 -17.05 -10.48 -7.86
N SER A 157 -17.53 -11.65 -7.47
CA SER A 157 -18.35 -12.51 -8.33
C SER A 157 -19.84 -12.18 -8.21
N ARG A 158 -20.24 -11.40 -7.20
CA ARG A 158 -21.63 -10.98 -6.98
C ARG A 158 -21.95 -9.72 -7.80
N PRO A 159 -23.21 -9.56 -8.28
CA PRO A 159 -23.65 -8.38 -9.00
C PRO A 159 -23.91 -7.21 -8.04
N LEU A 160 -22.85 -6.71 -7.39
CA LEU A 160 -22.90 -5.55 -6.50
C LEU A 160 -22.43 -4.29 -7.22
N GLU A 161 -23.04 -3.15 -6.89
CA GLU A 161 -22.53 -1.83 -7.27
C GLU A 161 -21.08 -1.67 -6.78
N GLU A 162 -20.22 -1.05 -7.57
CA GLU A 162 -18.80 -0.88 -7.29
C GLU A 162 -18.53 -0.33 -5.88
N GLN A 163 -19.25 0.72 -5.46
CA GLN A 163 -19.05 1.30 -4.14
C GLN A 163 -19.38 0.32 -3.00
N LEU A 164 -20.46 -0.45 -3.14
CA LEU A 164 -20.87 -1.43 -2.14
C LEU A 164 -19.92 -2.63 -2.12
N ARG A 165 -19.50 -3.08 -3.30
CA ARG A 165 -18.52 -4.16 -3.48
C ARG A 165 -17.19 -3.81 -2.81
N ASN A 166 -16.65 -2.63 -3.10
CA ASN A 166 -15.37 -2.19 -2.56
C ASN A 166 -15.46 -2.03 -1.04
N ARG A 167 -16.55 -1.45 -0.51
CA ARG A 167 -16.78 -1.36 0.95
C ARG A 167 -16.81 -2.73 1.62
N ALA A 168 -17.60 -3.67 1.07
CA ALA A 168 -17.67 -5.02 1.60
C ALA A 168 -16.30 -5.71 1.63
N PHE A 169 -15.46 -5.44 0.63
CA PHE A 169 -14.09 -5.97 0.62
C PHE A 169 -13.21 -5.34 1.70
N TYR A 170 -13.24 -4.02 1.87
CA TYR A 170 -12.51 -3.35 2.94
C TYR A 170 -12.96 -3.80 4.35
N GLU A 171 -14.27 -3.94 4.56
CA GLU A 171 -14.86 -4.48 5.79
C GLU A 171 -14.32 -5.89 6.08
N ALA A 172 -14.38 -6.80 5.10
CA ALA A 172 -13.88 -8.16 5.24
C ALA A 172 -12.37 -8.21 5.54
N VAL A 173 -11.56 -7.39 4.86
CA VAL A 173 -10.12 -7.33 5.14
C VAL A 173 -9.86 -6.78 6.55
N GLY A 174 -10.63 -5.80 7.00
CA GLY A 174 -10.54 -5.26 8.37
C GLY A 174 -10.82 -6.33 9.43
N GLU A 175 -11.85 -7.17 9.22
CA GLU A 175 -12.17 -8.31 10.08
C GLU A 175 -11.02 -9.33 10.11
N ILE A 176 -10.52 -9.75 8.94
CA ILE A 176 -9.39 -10.69 8.82
C ILE A 176 -8.13 -10.14 9.51
N MET A 177 -7.91 -8.83 9.44
CA MET A 177 -6.78 -8.13 10.08
C MET A 177 -7.04 -7.76 11.55
N GLY A 178 -7.78 -8.62 12.26
CA GLY A 178 -8.01 -8.50 13.71
C GLY A 178 -9.10 -7.51 14.08
N ASN A 179 -10.19 -7.47 13.30
CA ASN A 179 -11.32 -6.54 13.51
C ASN A 179 -10.89 -5.07 13.54
N CYS A 180 -10.01 -4.67 12.62
CA CYS A 180 -9.44 -3.33 12.56
C CYS A 180 -10.46 -2.32 11.99
N PRO A 181 -10.98 -1.38 12.79
CA PRO A 181 -12.04 -0.47 12.35
C PRO A 181 -11.55 0.55 11.32
N VAL A 182 -10.27 0.91 11.33
CA VAL A 182 -9.68 1.86 10.36
C VAL A 182 -9.71 1.27 8.95
N ILE A 183 -9.36 -0.01 8.81
CA ILE A 183 -9.40 -0.70 7.52
C ILE A 183 -10.85 -0.92 7.10
N ALA A 184 -11.70 -1.44 7.99
CA ALA A 184 -13.09 -1.74 7.69
C ALA A 184 -13.87 -0.49 7.24
N ASN A 185 -13.62 0.65 7.88
CA ASN A 185 -14.30 1.91 7.57
C ASN A 185 -13.54 2.81 6.60
N TRP A 186 -12.49 2.31 5.93
CA TRP A 186 -11.64 3.12 5.06
C TRP A 186 -12.44 3.87 3.98
N LEU A 187 -13.47 3.22 3.42
CA LEU A 187 -14.34 3.79 2.41
C LEU A 187 -15.62 4.40 2.98
N SER A 188 -15.85 4.35 4.29
CA SER A 188 -17.09 4.85 4.93
C SER A 188 -17.22 6.37 4.79
N ASP A 189 -16.11 7.09 4.87
CA ASP A 189 -16.07 8.56 4.78
C ASP A 189 -16.35 9.10 3.37
N THR A 190 -16.28 8.24 2.33
CA THR A 190 -16.53 8.65 0.94
C THR A 190 -18.00 9.01 0.64
N LYS A 191 -18.94 8.66 1.53
CA LYS A 191 -20.38 8.99 1.36
C LYS A 191 -20.71 10.46 1.63
N LYS A 192 -19.74 11.26 2.10
CA LYS A 192 -19.80 12.73 2.06
C LYS A 192 -18.70 13.29 1.16
N ALA A 193 -18.79 13.07 -0.14
CA ALA A 193 -18.21 13.99 -1.12
C ALA A 193 -19.34 14.93 -1.55
N THR A 194 -19.23 16.26 -1.53
CA THR A 194 -18.41 17.07 -2.46
C THR A 194 -18.47 18.56 -1.99
N LYS A 195 -17.58 19.51 -2.37
CA LYS A 195 -16.84 19.58 -3.64
C LYS A 195 -15.43 20.19 -3.66
N TRP A 196 -14.56 19.57 -4.50
CA TRP A 196 -13.39 20.05 -5.30
C TRP A 196 -13.27 21.56 -5.54
N THR A 197 -14.42 22.17 -5.79
CA THR A 197 -14.55 23.52 -6.33
C THR A 197 -15.93 24.15 -6.12
N ASP A 198 -16.75 23.70 -5.17
CA ASP A 198 -17.02 24.56 -4.00
C ASP A 198 -15.78 24.92 -3.16
N LEU A 199 -14.67 24.25 -3.42
CA LEU A 199 -13.31 24.52 -3.00
C LEU A 199 -12.59 25.46 -4.00
N THR A 200 -12.38 26.68 -3.58
CA THR A 200 -11.61 27.67 -4.33
C THR A 200 -10.08 27.36 -4.35
N SER A 201 -9.63 26.10 -4.56
CA SER A 201 -8.27 25.71 -5.05
C SER A 201 -8.04 26.16 -6.52
N HIS A 202 -8.70 27.27 -6.82
CA HIS A 202 -9.40 27.62 -8.03
C HIS A 202 -8.87 28.90 -8.66
N ARG A 203 -7.70 29.39 -8.24
CA ARG A 203 -6.85 30.38 -8.96
C ARG A 203 -5.71 30.95 -8.13
N LYS A 204 -5.75 30.79 -6.81
CA LYS A 204 -5.02 31.68 -5.91
C LYS A 204 -4.08 30.98 -4.95
N TYR A 205 -3.84 29.68 -4.98
CA TYR A 205 -3.05 29.02 -3.93
C TYR A 205 -1.84 28.25 -4.49
N LEU A 206 -0.68 28.40 -3.84
CA LEU A 206 0.51 27.55 -4.00
C LEU A 206 0.35 26.25 -3.20
N SER A 207 1.08 25.21 -3.60
CA SER A 207 0.93 23.81 -3.17
C SER A 207 1.16 23.52 -1.68
N ASN A 208 1.58 24.51 -0.88
CA ASN A 208 1.71 24.39 0.57
C ASN A 208 0.49 24.96 1.34
N GLY A 209 -0.49 25.56 0.66
CA GLY A 209 -1.71 26.15 1.25
C GLY A 209 -1.76 27.70 1.31
N THR A 210 -0.76 28.44 0.78
CA THR A 210 -0.71 29.94 0.80
C THR A 210 -1.00 30.61 -0.56
N MET A 211 -1.40 31.89 -0.59
CA MET A 211 -2.03 32.54 -1.77
C MET A 211 -1.02 33.18 -2.79
N GLN A 212 -1.16 32.99 -4.13
CA GLN A 212 -0.36 33.59 -5.23
C GLN A 212 -0.70 35.08 -5.51
N PRO A 213 0.28 35.99 -5.63
CA PRO A 213 0.12 37.33 -6.24
C PRO A 213 0.13 37.25 -7.78
N ALA A 214 -0.73 38.03 -8.46
CA ALA A 214 -0.85 38.00 -9.93
C ALA A 214 0.27 38.77 -10.65
N SER A 215 0.85 38.19 -11.72
CA SER A 215 1.95 38.81 -12.51
C SER A 215 1.66 38.88 -14.03
N PRO A 216 2.20 39.89 -14.75
CA PRO A 216 1.73 40.34 -16.07
C PRO A 216 2.25 39.49 -17.22
N VAL A 217 1.44 39.35 -18.27
CA VAL A 217 1.74 38.60 -19.49
C VAL A 217 2.86 39.27 -20.30
N GLN A 218 3.98 38.57 -20.57
CA GLN A 218 4.99 38.96 -21.56
C GLN A 218 4.85 38.10 -22.82
N LEU A 219 4.60 38.74 -23.97
CA LEU A 219 4.53 38.09 -25.29
C LEU A 219 5.96 37.84 -25.84
N PRO A 220 6.19 36.72 -26.56
CA PRO A 220 7.50 36.41 -27.11
C PRO A 220 7.89 37.38 -28.23
N ILE A 221 9.08 37.94 -28.10
CA ILE A 221 9.74 38.76 -29.13
C ILE A 221 10.26 37.79 -30.20
N SER A 222 9.84 38.01 -31.44
CA SER A 222 10.25 37.22 -32.63
C SER A 222 11.78 37.22 -32.80
N PRO A 223 12.41 36.13 -33.28
CA PRO A 223 13.86 36.12 -33.50
C PRO A 223 14.21 37.10 -34.63
N ALA A 224 15.19 37.96 -34.38
CA ALA A 224 15.82 38.77 -35.43
C ALA A 224 16.66 37.85 -36.35
N ALA A 225 16.66 38.23 -37.63
CA ALA A 225 17.27 37.55 -38.78
C ALA A 225 18.79 37.35 -38.68
#